data_AF-A0A533QFA2-F1
#
_entry.id   AF-A0A533QFA2-F1
#
_cell.length_a   1.000
_cell.length_b   1.000
_cell.length_c   1.000
_cell.angle_alpha   90.00
_cell.angle_beta   90.00
_cell.angle_gamma   90.00
#
_symmetry.space_group_name_H-M   'P 1'
#
loop_
_entity.id
_entity.type
_entity.pdbx_description
1 polymer ?
#
loop_
_entity_poly.entity_id
_entity_poly.type
_entity_poly.pdbx_seq_one_letter_code
_entity_poly.pdbx_strand_id
1 'polypeptide(L)' 'MTLGRIIQIIGMIVVLDALYFGIARDSMKVEVLLLFIGAVIFYLGRSFEKKR' A
#
# COMPACT_ATOMS: atom_id res chain seq x y z
N MET A 1 -5.06 18.47 -3.01
CA MET A 1 -5.03 16.99 -2.95
C MET A 1 -6.32 16.49 -2.30
N THR A 2 -6.96 15.45 -2.83
CA THR A 2 -8.14 14.81 -2.23
C THR A 2 -7.70 13.81 -1.16
N LEU A 3 -8.57 13.53 -0.18
CA LEU A 3 -8.30 12.52 0.86
C LEU A 3 -8.01 11.14 0.23
N GLY A 4 -8.75 10.76 -0.83
CA GLY A 4 -8.52 9.52 -1.56
C GLY A 4 -7.12 9.42 -2.19
N ARG A 5 -6.59 10.51 -2.76
CA ARG A 5 -5.21 10.56 -3.27
C ARG A 5 -4.17 10.41 -2.16
N ILE A 6 -4.39 11.02 -1.00
CA ILE A 6 -3.48 10.87 0.15
C ILE A 6 -3.42 9.41 0.59
N ILE A 7 -4.58 8.75 0.70
CA ILE A 7 -4.66 7.33 1.05
C ILE A 7 -3.99 6.44 -0.01
N GLN A 8 -4.17 6.74 -1.31
CA GLN A 8 -3.46 6.02 -2.37
C GLN A 8 -1.93 6.16 -2.25
N ILE A 9 -1.42 7.35 -1.96
CA ILE A 9 0.02 7.57 -1.76
C ILE A 9 0.54 6.75 -0.58
N ILE A 10 -0.20 6.73 0.54
CA ILE A 10 0.16 5.91 1.71
C ILE A 10 0.23 4.42 1.31
N GLY A 11 -0.77 3.90 0.59
CA GLY A 11 -0.76 2.52 0.12
C GLY A 11 0.43 2.22 -0.79
N MET A 12 0.82 3.15 -1.64
CA MET A 12 1.97 3.01 -2.53
C MET A 12 3.30 2.99 -1.77
N ILE A 13 3.46 3.85 -0.75
CA ILE A 13 4.64 3.83 0.13
C ILE A 13 4.75 2.49 0.86
N VAL A 14 3.65 1.97 1.40
CA VAL A 14 3.62 0.66 2.09
C VAL A 14 4.04 -0.48 1.17
N VAL A 15 3.62 -0.46 -0.10
CA VAL A 15 4.05 -1.46 -1.09
C VAL A 15 5.57 -1.37 -1.35
N LEU A 16 6.11 -0.16 -1.50
CA LEU A 16 7.55 0.02 -1.71
C LEU A 16 8.36 -0.46 -0.50
N ASP A 17 7.90 -0.13 0.71
CA ASP A 17 8.51 -0.61 1.94
C ASP A 17 8.43 -2.14 2.06
N ALA A 18 7.31 -2.75 1.66
CA ALA A 18 7.15 -4.20 1.66
C ALA A 18 8.22 -4.88 0.79
N LEU A 19 8.41 -4.38 -0.44
CA LEU A 19 9.42 -4.89 -1.37
C LEU A 19 10.83 -4.73 -0.82
N TYR A 20 11.14 -3.55 -0.24
CA TYR A 20 12.42 -3.33 0.41
C TYR A 20 12.63 -4.30 1.58
N PHE A 21 11.60 -4.51 2.40
CA PHE A 21 11.67 -5.39 3.57
C PHE A 21 11.83 -6.86 3.20
N GLY A 22 11.18 -7.31 2.11
CA GLY A 22 11.37 -8.63 1.53
C GLY A 22 12.83 -8.88 1.16
N ILE A 23 13.44 -7.93 0.45
CA ILE A 23 14.85 -7.98 0.05
C ILE A 23 15.78 -7.90 1.27
N ALA A 24 15.51 -6.99 2.21
CA ALA A 24 16.42 -6.69 3.32
C ALA A 24 16.35 -7.70 4.48
N ARG A 25 15.18 -8.30 4.74
CA ARG A 25 14.97 -9.24 5.85
C ARG A 25 14.74 -10.69 5.42
N ASP A 26 14.78 -10.97 4.11
CA ASP A 26 14.62 -12.30 3.51
C ASP A 26 13.37 -13.05 4.04
N SER A 27 12.31 -12.29 4.33
CA SER A 27 11.10 -12.80 4.96
C SER A 27 9.90 -12.61 4.05
N MET A 28 9.69 -13.57 3.16
CA MET A 28 8.56 -13.58 2.21
C MET A 28 7.20 -13.45 2.90
N LYS A 29 7.03 -14.02 4.11
CA LYS A 29 5.74 -13.94 4.84
C LYS A 29 5.38 -12.50 5.18
N VAL A 30 6.36 -11.72 5.64
CA VAL A 30 6.16 -10.32 6.03
C VAL A 30 6.01 -9.44 4.80
N GLU A 31 6.81 -9.69 3.76
CA GLU A 31 6.68 -9.03 2.46
C GLU A 31 5.26 -9.17 1.89
N VAL A 32 4.76 -10.40 1.76
CA VAL A 32 3.42 -10.68 1.20
C VAL A 32 2.32 -10.03 2.03
N LEU A 33 2.43 -10.04 3.36
CA LEU A 33 1.48 -9.37 4.24
C LEU A 33 1.47 -7.86 4.02
N LEU A 34 2.65 -7.22 3.96
CA LEU A 34 2.76 -5.78 3.76
C LEU A 34 2.32 -5.37 2.35
N LEU A 35 2.63 -6.16 1.33
CA LEU A 35 2.13 -5.97 -0.04
C LEU A 35 0.59 -6.00 -0.07
N PHE A 36 -0.01 -6.97 0.62
CA PHE A 36 -1.47 -7.07 0.73
C PHE A 36 -2.06 -5.84 1.43
N ILE A 37 -1.49 -5.41 2.56
CA ILE A 37 -1.93 -4.21 3.29
C ILE A 37 -1.82 -2.97 2.41
N GLY A 38 -0.69 -2.77 1.74
CA GLY A 38 -0.47 -1.63 0.85
C GLY A 38 -1.46 -1.59 -0.32
N ALA A 39 -1.74 -2.74 -0.94
CA ALA A 39 -2.73 -2.86 -2.00
C ALA A 39 -4.15 -2.54 -1.51
N VAL A 40 -4.55 -3.04 -0.33
CA VAL A 40 -5.86 -2.75 0.27
C VAL A 40 -6.02 -1.25 0.54
N ILE A 41 -5.01 -0.62 1.16
CA ILE A 41 -5.01 0.82 1.43
C ILE A 41 -5.14 1.61 0.11
N PHE A 42 -4.38 1.24 -0.92
CA PHE A 42 -4.44 1.88 -2.22
C PHE A 42 -5.85 1.80 -2.84
N TYR A 43 -6.46 0.61 -2.86
CA TYR A 43 -7.80 0.41 -3.42
C TYR A 43 -8.91 1.07 -2.60
N LEU A 44 -8.75 1.16 -1.27
CA LEU A 44 -9.64 1.96 -0.43
C LEU A 44 -9.57 3.43 -0.85
N GLY A 45 -8.37 3.99 -0.98
CA GLY A 45 -8.17 5.36 -1.47
C GLY A 45 -8.77 5.61 -2.85
N ARG A 46 -8.66 4.65 -3.76
CA ARG A 46 -9.31 4.69 -5.09
C ARG A 46 -10.84 4.68 -5.00
N SER A 47 -11.41 3.90 -4.09
CA SER A 47 -12.85 3.84 -3.88
C SER A 47 -13.42 5.13 -3.30
N PHE A 48 -12.66 5.83 -2.45
CA PHE A 48 -13.03 7.16 -1.93
C PHE A 48 -13.01 8.25 -3.01
N GLU A 49 -12.11 8.17 -3.99
CA GLU A 49 -12.15 9.11 -5.12
C GLU A 49 -13.29 8.81 -6.08
N LYS A 50 -13.59 7.53 -6.34
CA LYS A 50 -14.63 7.14 -7.31
C LYS A 50 -16.05 7.52 -6.85
N LYS A 51 -16.26 7.78 -5.56
CA LYS A 51 -17.54 8.21 -4.97
C LYS A 51 -17.76 9.73 -4.99
N ARG A 52 -16.77 10.52 -5.44
CA ARG A 52 -16.83 11.99 -5.49
C ARG A 52 -16.88 12.46 -6.93
#